data_AF-A0A2U2J3I6-F1
#
_entry.id   AF-A0A2U2J3I6-F1
#
_cell.length_a   1.000
_cell.length_b   1.000
_cell.length_c   1.000
_cell.angle_alpha   90.00
_cell.angle_beta   90.00
_cell.angle_gamma   90.00
#
_symmetry.space_group_name_H-M   'P 1'
#
loop_
_entity.id
_entity.type
_entity.pdbx_description
1 polymer ?
#
loop_
_entity_poly.entity_id
_entity_poly.type
_entity_poly.pdbx_seq_one_letter_code
_entity_poly.pdbx_strand_id
1 'polypeptide(L)'
;MSCACYSLGRGETSLRALHCFAALTLALAPVAAGAAPLPKPEEIAEADERVLLPRLAAAIDGDESAEESLASLDRLLAELTRPTRLRGIVQFVRAGLLTQQQEELEGREAIRESIRLLPGYSGPLFFASQLYAFTDQPGPATDYLLRAIEIDPVLVNVIGDYEIGNLLRRLAEASDDRRAEALSERLLESGWSQGRSSTISSMAMRVLEARLDRGDVQGAAKMVPKLVTPSGFARLLTRKKFLPLREHVFDWAGPRLEKQWPIYLDQARAEWEVSHDLDAGLDYAQALAAAGHDATLAATFLPLFQREISAADYRLIFIAPVVATGLARLGRWDEAFDLFEHALRVWPAGESALAINLTGNRAKLLASRGEFEAAVTAFDKVLEEAARWGGEVNGGALRAIHLYRACALEQLGRTDTDMISMAIVAQRRAIEPISFVYLQLCANDLESARETFLNALKNEATRGDVIGVMQPADEEPLDSAFSRTMAERWRRLRSDKRLIAAVREYGTILSEPVNAGAPDERIPAAEGAEVY
;
A
#
# COMPACT_ATOMS: atom_id res chain seq x y z
N MET A 1 12.89 -19.29 -15.53
CA MET A 1 12.34 -19.01 -16.86
C MET A 1 11.14 -18.09 -16.65
N SER A 2 11.37 -16.78 -16.72
CA SER A 2 10.34 -15.75 -16.49
C SER A 2 9.67 -15.42 -17.81
N CYS A 3 8.38 -15.70 -17.92
CA CYS A 3 7.57 -15.26 -19.05
C CYS A 3 6.99 -13.87 -18.73
N ALA A 4 7.57 -12.84 -19.35
CA ALA A 4 7.01 -11.51 -19.39
C ALA A 4 6.00 -11.43 -20.55
N CYS A 5 4.73 -11.19 -20.23
CA CYS A 5 3.73 -10.77 -21.21
C CYS A 5 3.14 -9.43 -20.76
N TYR A 6 3.64 -8.35 -21.35
CA TYR A 6 3.00 -7.03 -21.37
C TYR A 6 2.20 -6.90 -22.67
N SER A 7 0.94 -6.47 -22.58
CA SER A 7 0.17 -5.99 -23.72
C SER A 7 -0.50 -4.67 -23.36
N LEU A 8 -0.27 -3.68 -24.20
CA LEU A 8 -0.78 -2.31 -24.16
C LEU A 8 -2.21 -2.27 -24.72
N GLY A 9 -3.09 -1.53 -24.02
CA GLY A 9 -4.17 -0.77 -24.66
C GLY A 9 -5.51 -1.45 -24.88
N ARG A 10 -6.39 -1.40 -23.85
CA ARG A 10 -7.73 -0.76 -23.82
C ARG A 10 -8.56 -1.41 -22.71
N GLY A 11 -8.90 -0.61 -21.69
CA GLY A 11 -10.04 -0.81 -20.79
C GLY A 11 -10.00 -2.06 -19.89
N GLU A 12 -9.71 -1.85 -18.61
CA GLU A 12 -10.09 -2.69 -17.45
C GLU A 12 -9.64 -4.16 -17.36
N THR A 13 -8.94 -4.72 -18.35
CA THR A 13 -8.79 -6.19 -18.47
C THR A 13 -7.42 -6.79 -18.11
N SER A 14 -6.34 -6.01 -17.93
CA SER A 14 -4.99 -6.62 -17.88
C SER A 14 -4.56 -7.19 -16.51
N LEU A 15 -5.00 -6.62 -15.37
CA LEU A 15 -4.58 -7.12 -14.05
C LEU A 15 -5.32 -8.40 -13.63
N ARG A 16 -6.62 -8.52 -13.96
CA ARG A 16 -7.46 -9.69 -13.63
C ARG A 16 -7.06 -10.93 -14.45
N ALA A 17 -6.67 -10.74 -15.72
CA ALA A 17 -6.27 -11.83 -16.61
C ALA A 17 -4.91 -12.47 -16.20
N LEU A 18 -3.93 -11.67 -15.75
CA LEU A 18 -2.63 -12.18 -15.31
C LEU A 18 -2.72 -13.06 -14.04
N HIS A 19 -3.59 -12.71 -13.08
CA HIS A 19 -3.75 -13.46 -11.83
C HIS A 19 -4.54 -14.77 -12.04
N CYS A 20 -5.49 -14.78 -12.99
CA CYS A 20 -6.22 -16.01 -13.35
C CYS A 20 -5.34 -17.05 -14.08
N PHE A 21 -4.37 -16.62 -14.89
CA PHE A 21 -3.45 -17.53 -15.58
C PHE A 21 -2.51 -18.23 -14.59
N ALA A 22 -2.06 -17.49 -13.56
CA ALA A 22 -1.25 -18.04 -12.46
C ALA A 22 -2.00 -19.08 -11.63
N ALA A 23 -3.31 -18.92 -11.41
CA ALA A 23 -4.12 -19.88 -10.64
C ALA A 23 -4.26 -21.26 -11.33
N LEU A 24 -4.33 -21.28 -12.68
CA LEU A 24 -4.38 -22.54 -13.44
C LEU A 24 -3.00 -23.20 -13.54
N THR A 25 -1.92 -22.42 -13.66
CA THR A 25 -0.54 -22.94 -13.66
C THR A 25 -0.08 -23.41 -12.27
N LEU A 26 -0.55 -22.77 -11.19
CA LEU A 26 -0.32 -23.21 -9.79
C LEU A 26 -0.99 -24.56 -9.47
N ALA A 27 -2.03 -24.94 -10.20
CA ALA A 27 -2.67 -26.25 -10.05
C ALA A 27 -1.80 -27.42 -10.58
N LEU A 28 -0.79 -27.14 -11.41
CA LEU A 28 0.01 -28.14 -12.13
C LEU A 28 1.53 -28.03 -11.89
N ALA A 29 2.01 -26.98 -11.21
CA ALA A 29 3.42 -26.85 -10.86
C ALA A 29 3.82 -27.89 -9.79
N PRO A 30 5.06 -28.43 -9.84
CA PRO A 30 5.57 -29.31 -8.78
C PRO A 30 5.61 -28.54 -7.47
N VAL A 31 4.67 -28.87 -6.59
CA VAL A 31 4.51 -28.22 -5.29
C VAL A 31 5.59 -28.73 -4.34
N ALA A 32 6.10 -27.86 -3.47
CA ALA A 32 6.99 -28.26 -2.39
C ALA A 32 6.37 -29.40 -1.56
N ALA A 33 7.20 -30.32 -1.07
CA ALA A 33 6.75 -31.44 -0.24
C ALA A 33 5.93 -30.95 0.97
N GLY A 34 4.69 -31.44 1.10
CA GLY A 34 3.79 -31.10 2.21
C GLY A 34 2.62 -30.17 1.86
N ALA A 35 2.61 -29.57 0.67
CA ALA A 35 1.48 -28.76 0.21
C ALA A 35 0.35 -29.65 -0.35
N ALA A 36 -0.89 -29.26 -0.11
CA ALA A 36 -2.09 -29.97 -0.58
C ALA A 36 -3.02 -29.05 -1.40
N PRO A 37 -2.52 -28.40 -2.48
CA PRO A 37 -3.32 -27.45 -3.23
C PRO A 37 -4.51 -28.12 -3.90
N LEU A 38 -4.27 -29.22 -4.63
CA LEU A 38 -5.31 -30.03 -5.25
C LEU A 38 -4.89 -31.50 -5.28
N PRO A 39 -5.83 -32.44 -5.20
CA PRO A 39 -5.56 -33.84 -5.49
C PRO A 39 -5.34 -34.05 -6.99
N LYS A 40 -4.57 -35.08 -7.36
CA LYS A 40 -4.54 -35.53 -8.75
C LYS A 40 -5.87 -36.18 -9.13
N PRO A 41 -6.46 -35.86 -10.29
CA PRO A 41 -7.71 -36.47 -10.74
C PRO A 41 -7.70 -38.00 -10.70
N GLU A 42 -6.58 -38.64 -11.08
CA GLU A 42 -6.43 -40.11 -11.12
C GLU A 42 -6.50 -40.76 -9.74
N GLU A 43 -6.09 -40.02 -8.70
CA GLU A 43 -6.01 -40.50 -7.31
C GLU A 43 -7.39 -40.48 -6.62
N ILE A 44 -8.32 -39.66 -7.10
CA ILE A 44 -9.62 -39.43 -6.46
C ILE A 44 -10.82 -39.84 -7.30
N ALA A 45 -10.63 -40.08 -8.61
CA ALA A 45 -11.69 -40.52 -9.49
C ALA A 45 -12.15 -41.93 -9.11
N GLU A 46 -13.47 -42.09 -9.01
CA GLU A 46 -14.08 -43.40 -8.84
C GLU A 46 -13.91 -44.28 -10.09
N ALA A 47 -14.12 -45.59 -9.96
CA ALA A 47 -13.81 -46.54 -11.02
C ALA A 47 -14.57 -46.26 -12.34
N ASP A 48 -15.83 -45.84 -12.24
CA ASP A 48 -16.69 -45.44 -13.35
C ASP A 48 -16.34 -44.06 -13.93
N GLU A 49 -15.68 -43.20 -13.15
CA GLU A 49 -15.32 -41.85 -13.56
C GLU A 49 -14.00 -41.77 -14.33
N ARG A 50 -13.12 -42.78 -14.20
CA ARG A 50 -11.79 -42.79 -14.83
C ARG A 50 -11.83 -42.63 -16.36
N VAL A 51 -12.93 -43.05 -16.98
CA VAL A 51 -13.16 -42.88 -18.43
C VAL A 51 -13.26 -41.41 -18.84
N LEU A 52 -13.57 -40.51 -17.90
CA LEU A 52 -13.73 -39.07 -18.14
C LEU A 52 -12.41 -38.29 -18.04
N LEU A 53 -11.36 -38.87 -17.45
CA LEU A 53 -10.09 -38.18 -17.19
C LEU A 53 -9.41 -37.64 -18.47
N PRO A 54 -9.34 -38.37 -19.60
CA PRO A 54 -8.75 -37.81 -20.82
C PRO A 54 -9.51 -36.60 -21.36
N ARG A 55 -10.84 -36.57 -21.19
CA ARG A 55 -11.67 -35.42 -21.60
C ARG A 55 -11.49 -34.23 -20.68
N LEU A 56 -11.34 -34.47 -19.37
CA LEU A 56 -10.99 -33.42 -18.42
C LEU A 56 -9.61 -32.83 -18.75
N ALA A 57 -8.61 -33.66 -19.02
CA ALA A 57 -7.28 -33.20 -19.41
C ALA A 57 -7.34 -32.36 -20.70
N ALA A 58 -8.08 -32.80 -21.72
CA ALA A 58 -8.27 -32.04 -22.96
C ALA A 58 -8.94 -30.67 -22.72
N ALA A 59 -9.90 -30.58 -21.79
CA ALA A 59 -10.56 -29.31 -21.45
C ALA A 59 -9.68 -28.36 -20.61
N ILE A 60 -8.57 -28.84 -20.03
CA ILE A 60 -7.61 -28.03 -19.25
C ILE A 60 -6.42 -27.62 -20.10
N ASP A 61 -5.84 -28.58 -20.85
CA ASP A 61 -4.56 -28.44 -21.55
C ASP A 61 -4.72 -28.23 -23.07
N GLY A 62 -5.94 -28.31 -23.61
CA GLY A 62 -6.17 -28.18 -25.05
C GLY A 62 -5.96 -26.76 -25.57
N ASP A 63 -5.75 -26.64 -26.88
CA ASP A 63 -5.77 -25.36 -27.61
C ASP A 63 -7.20 -24.76 -27.72
N GLU A 64 -8.16 -25.24 -26.91
CA GLU A 64 -9.55 -24.79 -26.89
C GLU A 64 -9.63 -23.34 -26.37
N SER A 65 -10.56 -22.57 -26.94
CA SER A 65 -10.94 -21.29 -26.34
C SER A 65 -11.58 -21.48 -24.97
N ALA A 66 -11.65 -20.43 -24.16
CA ALA A 66 -12.30 -20.48 -22.85
C ALA A 66 -13.78 -20.89 -22.94
N GLU A 67 -14.50 -20.46 -23.99
CA GLU A 67 -15.90 -20.84 -24.23
C GLU A 67 -16.04 -22.32 -24.57
N GLU A 68 -15.16 -22.86 -25.42
CA GLU A 68 -15.14 -24.29 -25.78
C GLU A 68 -14.80 -25.15 -24.56
N SER A 69 -13.80 -24.73 -23.79
CA SER A 69 -13.40 -25.39 -22.55
C SER A 69 -14.56 -25.41 -21.53
N LEU A 70 -15.28 -24.29 -21.37
CA LEU A 70 -16.48 -24.22 -20.52
C LEU A 70 -17.57 -25.18 -20.99
N ALA A 71 -17.86 -25.23 -22.29
CA ALA A 71 -18.82 -26.18 -22.85
C ALA A 71 -18.39 -27.64 -22.68
N SER A 72 -17.09 -27.93 -22.74
CA SER A 72 -16.51 -29.25 -22.46
C SER A 72 -16.67 -29.63 -20.99
N LEU A 73 -16.41 -28.70 -20.05
CA LEU A 73 -16.62 -28.91 -18.61
C LEU A 73 -18.10 -29.09 -18.26
N ASP A 74 -19.01 -28.34 -18.88
CA ASP A 74 -20.46 -28.49 -18.66
C ASP A 74 -20.97 -29.87 -19.11
N ARG A 75 -20.45 -30.40 -20.23
CA ARG A 75 -20.74 -31.78 -20.66
C ARG A 75 -20.22 -32.81 -19.64
N LEU A 76 -19.02 -32.60 -19.10
CA LEU A 76 -18.49 -33.47 -18.03
C LEU A 76 -19.36 -33.41 -16.77
N LEU A 77 -19.82 -32.22 -16.36
CA LEU A 77 -20.70 -32.05 -15.20
C LEU A 77 -22.08 -32.69 -15.37
N ALA A 78 -22.58 -32.79 -16.60
CA ALA A 78 -23.82 -33.51 -16.91
C ALA A 78 -23.67 -35.04 -16.73
N GLU A 79 -22.47 -35.57 -16.93
CA GLU A 79 -22.15 -37.00 -16.70
C GLU A 79 -21.81 -37.26 -15.22
N LEU A 80 -21.14 -36.31 -14.56
CA LEU A 80 -20.79 -36.34 -13.13
C LEU A 80 -21.95 -35.88 -12.24
N THR A 81 -23.05 -36.62 -12.24
CA THR A 81 -24.26 -36.28 -11.47
C THR A 81 -24.14 -36.47 -9.96
N ARG A 82 -23.16 -37.27 -9.50
CA ARG A 82 -22.91 -37.55 -8.09
C ARG A 82 -21.96 -36.50 -7.47
N PRO A 83 -22.08 -36.19 -6.17
CA PRO A 83 -21.20 -35.23 -5.47
C PRO A 83 -19.82 -35.85 -5.17
N THR A 84 -19.05 -36.16 -6.21
CA THR A 84 -17.74 -36.81 -6.10
C THR A 84 -16.60 -35.80 -6.06
N ARG A 85 -15.40 -36.27 -5.69
CA ARG A 85 -14.21 -35.42 -5.68
C ARG A 85 -13.80 -34.98 -7.09
N LEU A 86 -13.96 -35.85 -8.09
CA LEU A 86 -13.69 -35.48 -9.49
C LEU A 86 -14.60 -34.33 -9.94
N ARG A 87 -15.90 -34.37 -9.61
CA ARG A 87 -16.82 -33.24 -9.83
C ARG A 87 -16.31 -31.95 -9.18
N GLY A 88 -15.73 -32.06 -7.98
CA GLY A 88 -15.09 -30.94 -7.30
C GLY A 88 -13.93 -30.32 -8.08
N ILE A 89 -13.09 -31.13 -8.75
CA ILE A 89 -12.03 -30.64 -9.65
C ILE A 89 -12.62 -29.96 -10.88
N VAL A 90 -13.61 -30.57 -11.53
CA VAL A 90 -14.27 -29.99 -12.71
C VAL A 90 -14.86 -28.61 -12.36
N GLN A 91 -15.51 -28.49 -11.19
CA GLN A 91 -16.04 -27.21 -10.72
C GLN A 91 -14.94 -26.19 -10.37
N PHE A 92 -13.78 -26.64 -9.88
CA PHE A 92 -12.63 -25.74 -9.63
C PHE A 92 -12.14 -25.10 -10.94
N VAL A 93 -11.89 -25.92 -11.97
CA VAL A 93 -11.44 -25.45 -13.29
C VAL A 93 -12.49 -24.53 -13.91
N ARG A 94 -13.76 -24.94 -13.85
CA ARG A 94 -14.89 -24.15 -14.36
C ARG A 94 -14.97 -22.77 -13.69
N ALA A 95 -14.79 -22.69 -12.37
CA ALA A 95 -14.78 -21.42 -11.65
C ALA A 95 -13.68 -20.47 -12.14
N GLY A 96 -12.49 -21.01 -12.45
CA GLY A 96 -11.38 -20.26 -13.04
C GLY A 96 -11.76 -19.63 -14.39
N LEU A 97 -12.30 -20.43 -15.30
CA LEU A 97 -12.70 -19.96 -16.64
C LEU A 97 -13.87 -18.97 -16.58
N LEU A 98 -14.88 -19.20 -15.75
CA LEU A 98 -16.00 -18.26 -15.56
C LEU A 98 -15.53 -16.90 -15.04
N THR A 99 -14.56 -16.91 -14.11
CA THR A 99 -13.98 -15.67 -13.59
C THR A 99 -13.24 -14.90 -14.68
N GLN A 100 -12.54 -15.60 -15.59
CA GLN A 100 -11.89 -14.96 -16.76
C GLN A 100 -12.92 -14.34 -17.71
N GLN A 101 -14.09 -14.97 -17.88
CA GLN A 101 -15.21 -14.47 -18.68
C GLN A 101 -16.09 -13.42 -17.96
N GLN A 102 -15.70 -12.99 -16.74
CA GLN A 102 -16.46 -12.04 -15.92
C GLN A 102 -17.85 -12.55 -15.49
N GLU A 103 -18.09 -13.86 -15.54
CA GLU A 103 -19.29 -14.52 -15.02
C GLU A 103 -19.15 -14.77 -13.50
N GLU A 104 -19.08 -13.67 -12.73
CA GLU A 104 -18.69 -13.71 -11.32
C GLU A 104 -19.68 -14.51 -10.44
N LEU A 105 -20.98 -14.53 -10.76
CA LEU A 105 -21.98 -15.23 -9.97
C LEU A 105 -21.83 -16.76 -10.14
N GLU A 106 -21.76 -17.20 -11.39
CA GLU A 106 -21.59 -18.59 -11.79
C GLU A 106 -20.24 -19.12 -11.30
N GLY A 107 -19.18 -18.31 -11.41
CA GLY A 107 -17.85 -18.62 -10.89
C GLY A 107 -17.86 -18.84 -9.37
N ARG A 108 -18.62 -18.00 -8.62
CA ARG A 108 -18.79 -18.16 -7.18
C ARG A 108 -19.53 -19.44 -6.80
N GLU A 109 -20.57 -19.81 -7.54
CA GLU A 109 -21.30 -21.05 -7.26
C GLU A 109 -20.44 -22.30 -7.57
N ALA A 110 -19.71 -22.27 -8.69
CA ALA A 110 -18.76 -23.32 -9.05
C ALA A 110 -17.69 -23.52 -7.97
N ILE A 111 -17.03 -22.45 -7.49
CA ILE A 111 -15.99 -22.59 -6.47
C ILE A 111 -16.56 -23.04 -5.11
N ARG A 112 -17.78 -22.63 -4.75
CA ARG A 112 -18.44 -23.11 -3.51
C ARG A 112 -18.73 -24.60 -3.57
N GLU A 113 -19.19 -25.10 -4.72
CA GLU A 113 -19.38 -26.54 -4.90
C GLU A 113 -18.03 -27.27 -4.83
N SER A 114 -16.98 -26.73 -5.47
CA SER A 114 -15.63 -27.29 -5.39
C SER A 114 -15.12 -27.41 -3.95
N ILE A 115 -15.23 -26.35 -3.13
CA ILE A 115 -14.84 -26.36 -1.72
C ILE A 115 -15.60 -27.44 -0.93
N ARG A 116 -16.89 -27.63 -1.21
CA ARG A 116 -17.71 -28.67 -0.54
C ARG A 116 -17.26 -30.07 -0.91
N LEU A 117 -16.86 -30.29 -2.16
CA LEU A 117 -16.49 -31.60 -2.71
C LEU A 117 -15.01 -31.96 -2.50
N LEU A 118 -14.16 -30.99 -2.23
CA LEU A 118 -12.73 -31.15 -1.98
C LEU A 118 -12.35 -30.68 -0.55
N PRO A 119 -12.94 -31.26 0.52
CA PRO A 119 -12.54 -30.91 1.88
C PRO A 119 -11.08 -31.35 2.12
N GLY A 120 -10.30 -30.50 2.78
CA GLY A 120 -8.90 -30.78 3.11
C GLY A 120 -7.89 -30.39 2.02
N TYR A 121 -8.33 -29.70 0.96
CA TYR A 121 -7.44 -29.12 -0.05
C TYR A 121 -7.47 -27.60 0.00
N SER A 122 -6.29 -26.98 -0.04
CA SER A 122 -6.13 -25.53 0.11
C SER A 122 -6.45 -24.75 -1.17
N GLY A 123 -6.29 -25.36 -2.35
CA GLY A 123 -6.45 -24.71 -3.65
C GLY A 123 -7.82 -24.07 -3.88
N PRO A 124 -8.95 -24.79 -3.70
CA PRO A 124 -10.28 -24.20 -3.85
C PRO A 124 -10.55 -23.06 -2.87
N LEU A 125 -10.03 -23.16 -1.64
CA LEU A 125 -10.16 -22.11 -0.62
C LEU A 125 -9.31 -20.88 -0.99
N PHE A 126 -8.06 -21.09 -1.42
CA PHE A 126 -7.19 -20.01 -1.84
C PHE A 126 -7.75 -19.27 -3.06
N PHE A 127 -8.23 -19.99 -4.07
CA PHE A 127 -8.89 -19.37 -5.23
C PHE A 127 -10.15 -18.60 -4.82
N ALA A 128 -10.98 -19.16 -3.94
CA ALA A 128 -12.14 -18.44 -3.41
C ALA A 128 -11.73 -17.17 -2.64
N SER A 129 -10.62 -17.18 -1.90
CA SER A 129 -10.14 -15.98 -1.21
C SER A 129 -9.85 -14.84 -2.20
N GLN A 130 -9.23 -15.15 -3.34
CA GLN A 130 -8.95 -14.17 -4.39
C GLN A 130 -10.25 -13.69 -5.04
N LEU A 131 -11.12 -14.60 -5.47
CA LEU A 131 -12.40 -14.25 -6.11
C LEU A 131 -13.26 -13.33 -5.22
N TYR A 132 -13.35 -13.62 -3.92
CA TYR A 132 -14.15 -12.80 -3.00
C TYR A 132 -13.48 -11.48 -2.64
N ALA A 133 -12.14 -11.42 -2.60
CA ALA A 133 -11.42 -10.17 -2.32
C ALA A 133 -11.66 -9.11 -3.39
N PHE A 134 -11.83 -9.52 -4.66
CA PHE A 134 -12.08 -8.61 -5.78
C PHE A 134 -13.55 -8.27 -6.01
N THR A 135 -14.48 -8.95 -5.33
CA THR A 135 -15.94 -8.73 -5.44
C THR A 135 -16.53 -8.03 -4.21
N ASP A 136 -15.70 -7.24 -3.53
CA ASP A 136 -16.05 -6.44 -2.35
C ASP A 136 -16.64 -7.24 -1.17
N GLN A 137 -16.20 -8.49 -1.03
CA GLN A 137 -16.55 -9.37 0.09
C GLN A 137 -15.29 -9.75 0.88
N PRO A 138 -14.61 -8.78 1.53
CA PRO A 138 -13.34 -9.03 2.20
C PRO A 138 -13.48 -10.00 3.38
N GLY A 139 -14.61 -10.02 4.07
CA GLY A 139 -14.85 -10.96 5.18
C GLY A 139 -14.77 -12.44 4.76
N PRO A 140 -15.65 -12.90 3.84
CA PRO A 140 -15.56 -14.25 3.28
C PRO A 140 -14.20 -14.58 2.65
N ALA A 141 -13.59 -13.61 1.95
CA ALA A 141 -12.26 -13.79 1.38
C ALA A 141 -11.21 -14.16 2.44
N THR A 142 -11.18 -13.43 3.55
CA THR A 142 -10.30 -13.72 4.69
C THR A 142 -10.59 -15.06 5.34
N ASP A 143 -11.87 -15.41 5.52
CA ASP A 143 -12.26 -16.69 6.12
C ASP A 143 -11.77 -17.87 5.27
N TYR A 144 -11.83 -17.77 3.94
CA TYR A 144 -11.27 -18.78 3.05
C TYR A 144 -9.75 -18.84 3.11
N LEU A 145 -9.06 -17.69 3.12
CA LEU A 145 -7.60 -17.64 3.17
C LEU A 145 -7.06 -18.25 4.46
N LEU A 146 -7.65 -17.91 5.62
CA LEU A 146 -7.27 -18.45 6.91
C LEU A 146 -7.39 -19.99 6.93
N ARG A 147 -8.49 -20.52 6.40
CA ARG A 147 -8.69 -21.98 6.27
C ARG A 147 -7.72 -22.62 5.30
N ALA A 148 -7.38 -21.93 4.21
CA ALA A 148 -6.39 -22.42 3.24
C ALA A 148 -5.01 -22.55 3.89
N ILE A 149 -4.57 -21.54 4.66
CA ILE A 149 -3.30 -21.55 5.40
C ILE A 149 -3.31 -22.61 6.51
N GLU A 150 -4.45 -22.85 7.16
CA GLU A 150 -4.59 -23.90 8.16
C GLU A 150 -4.39 -25.30 7.58
N ILE A 151 -4.93 -25.55 6.38
CA ILE A 151 -4.79 -26.83 5.67
C ILE A 151 -3.39 -26.97 5.07
N ASP A 152 -2.85 -25.89 4.52
CA ASP A 152 -1.59 -25.87 3.81
C ASP A 152 -0.74 -24.67 4.28
N PRO A 153 0.03 -24.84 5.36
CA PRO A 153 0.86 -23.76 5.89
C PRO A 153 1.94 -23.30 4.90
N VAL A 154 2.33 -24.11 3.91
CA VAL A 154 3.33 -23.76 2.89
C VAL A 154 2.78 -22.69 1.93
N LEU A 155 1.45 -22.56 1.83
CA LEU A 155 0.79 -21.54 1.03
C LEU A 155 1.28 -20.12 1.34
N VAL A 156 1.70 -19.83 2.57
CA VAL A 156 2.23 -18.51 2.92
C VAL A 156 3.44 -18.11 2.07
N ASN A 157 4.20 -19.07 1.53
CA ASN A 157 5.35 -18.76 0.69
C ASN A 157 4.98 -18.26 -0.72
N VAL A 158 3.72 -18.41 -1.13
CA VAL A 158 3.24 -18.01 -2.47
C VAL A 158 2.22 -16.87 -2.45
N ILE A 159 1.75 -16.46 -1.27
CA ILE A 159 0.84 -15.31 -1.17
C ILE A 159 1.69 -14.03 -1.23
N GLY A 160 1.44 -13.20 -2.24
CA GLY A 160 2.15 -11.95 -2.43
C GLY A 160 1.71 -10.81 -1.50
N ASP A 161 2.54 -9.78 -1.41
CA ASP A 161 2.27 -8.56 -0.63
C ASP A 161 1.00 -7.84 -1.10
N TYR A 162 0.78 -7.79 -2.41
CA TYR A 162 -0.34 -7.07 -3.01
C TYR A 162 -1.69 -7.66 -2.56
N GLU A 163 -1.82 -8.98 -2.58
CA GLU A 163 -3.03 -9.69 -2.18
C GLU A 163 -3.37 -9.43 -0.71
N ILE A 164 -2.37 -9.55 0.17
CA ILE A 164 -2.53 -9.29 1.61
C ILE A 164 -2.85 -7.82 1.87
N GLY A 165 -2.09 -6.90 1.27
CA GLY A 165 -2.30 -5.47 1.40
C GLY A 165 -3.69 -5.02 0.94
N ASN A 166 -4.14 -5.54 -0.20
CA ASN A 166 -5.49 -5.27 -0.73
C ASN A 166 -6.58 -5.81 0.20
N LEU A 167 -6.44 -7.04 0.70
CA LEU A 167 -7.42 -7.64 1.60
C LEU A 167 -7.50 -6.90 2.94
N LEU A 168 -6.36 -6.58 3.56
CA LEU A 168 -6.30 -5.81 4.81
C LEU A 168 -6.88 -4.40 4.66
N ARG A 169 -6.62 -3.73 3.54
CA ARG A 169 -7.21 -2.41 3.23
C ARG A 169 -8.73 -2.49 3.14
N ARG A 170 -9.27 -3.48 2.41
CA ARG A 170 -10.73 -3.65 2.25
C ARG A 170 -11.41 -4.02 3.57
N LEU A 171 -10.76 -4.82 4.42
CA LEU A 171 -11.26 -5.10 5.78
C LEU A 171 -11.32 -3.81 6.61
N ALA A 172 -10.30 -2.94 6.53
CA ALA A 172 -10.30 -1.66 7.23
C ALA A 172 -11.41 -0.72 6.70
N GLU A 173 -11.64 -0.68 5.38
CA GLU A 173 -12.75 0.07 4.77
C GLU A 173 -14.12 -0.45 5.24
N ALA A 174 -14.24 -1.77 5.41
CA ALA A 174 -15.43 -2.42 5.97
C ALA A 174 -15.53 -2.37 7.51
N SER A 175 -14.54 -1.78 8.19
CA SER A 175 -14.43 -1.76 9.67
C SER A 175 -14.45 -3.17 10.30
N ASP A 176 -13.92 -4.19 9.62
CA ASP A 176 -13.80 -5.55 10.12
C ASP A 176 -12.41 -5.81 10.73
N ASP A 177 -12.12 -5.09 11.82
CA ASP A 177 -10.81 -5.15 12.48
C ASP A 177 -10.49 -6.54 13.04
N ARG A 178 -11.52 -7.31 13.42
CA ARG A 178 -11.36 -8.66 13.96
C ARG A 178 -10.75 -9.61 12.94
N ARG A 179 -11.26 -9.61 11.70
CA ARG A 179 -10.69 -10.45 10.63
C ARG A 179 -9.33 -9.94 10.18
N ALA A 180 -9.14 -8.63 10.14
CA ALA A 180 -7.83 -8.05 9.81
C ALA A 180 -6.77 -8.46 10.83
N GLU A 181 -7.11 -8.48 12.12
CA GLU A 181 -6.25 -8.96 13.19
C GLU A 181 -5.93 -10.45 13.03
N ALA A 182 -6.95 -11.30 12.89
CA ALA A 182 -6.78 -12.75 12.77
C ALA A 182 -5.89 -13.14 11.57
N LEU A 183 -6.08 -12.47 10.43
CA LEU A 183 -5.23 -12.66 9.25
C LEU A 183 -3.79 -12.22 9.52
N SER A 184 -3.62 -11.03 10.11
CA SER A 184 -2.29 -10.49 10.45
C SER A 184 -1.52 -11.42 11.39
N GLU A 185 -2.19 -11.89 12.45
CA GLU A 185 -1.61 -12.81 13.44
C GLU A 185 -1.20 -14.13 12.79
N ARG A 186 -2.10 -14.74 12.00
CA ARG A 186 -1.80 -16.01 11.32
C ARG A 186 -0.62 -15.89 10.38
N LEU A 187 -0.55 -14.84 9.55
CA LEU A 187 0.56 -14.65 8.60
C LEU A 187 1.90 -14.45 9.33
N LEU A 188 1.91 -13.64 10.40
CA LEU A 188 3.11 -13.41 11.20
C LEU A 188 3.59 -14.67 11.93
N GLU A 189 2.67 -15.49 12.45
CA GLU A 189 2.97 -16.76 13.12
C GLU A 189 3.48 -17.82 12.15
N SER A 190 2.94 -17.86 10.93
CA SER A 190 3.39 -18.75 9.86
C SER A 190 4.70 -18.32 9.20
N GLY A 191 5.28 -17.19 9.60
CA GLY A 191 6.57 -16.72 9.06
C GLY A 191 6.46 -16.15 7.65
N TRP A 192 5.30 -15.61 7.27
CA TRP A 192 5.11 -14.95 5.98
C TRP A 192 6.14 -13.83 5.77
N SER A 193 6.98 -14.00 4.76
CA SER A 193 8.12 -13.10 4.47
C SER A 193 8.06 -12.48 3.08
N GLN A 194 7.02 -12.75 2.30
CA GLN A 194 6.83 -12.18 0.95
C GLN A 194 6.31 -10.73 1.01
N GLY A 195 5.97 -10.24 2.19
CA GLY A 195 5.49 -8.89 2.41
C GLY A 195 6.60 -7.86 2.40
N ARG A 196 6.25 -6.65 1.95
CA ARG A 196 7.11 -5.49 2.16
C ARG A 196 7.21 -5.18 3.66
N SER A 197 8.33 -4.57 4.05
CA SER A 197 8.59 -4.14 5.42
C SER A 197 7.45 -3.30 6.03
N SER A 198 6.79 -2.48 5.20
CA SER A 198 5.63 -1.67 5.58
C SER A 198 4.39 -2.50 5.90
N THR A 199 4.06 -3.49 5.07
CA THR A 199 2.94 -4.41 5.29
C THR A 199 3.15 -5.26 6.53
N ILE A 200 4.35 -5.84 6.69
CA ILE A 200 4.71 -6.63 7.87
C ILE A 200 4.59 -5.79 9.15
N SER A 201 5.13 -4.57 9.14
CA SER A 201 5.04 -3.66 10.29
C SER A 201 3.60 -3.24 10.61
N SER A 202 2.77 -3.02 9.59
CA SER A 202 1.34 -2.70 9.75
C SER A 202 0.58 -3.85 10.41
N MET A 203 0.81 -5.09 9.96
CA MET A 203 0.23 -6.29 10.58
C MET A 203 0.71 -6.46 12.02
N ALA A 204 2.01 -6.32 12.27
CA ALA A 204 2.58 -6.45 13.61
C ALA A 204 2.01 -5.40 14.57
N MET A 205 1.86 -4.15 14.12
CA MET A 205 1.22 -3.09 14.91
C MET A 205 -0.23 -3.42 15.23
N ARG A 206 -1.00 -3.96 14.28
CA ARG A 206 -2.39 -4.36 14.50
C ARG A 206 -2.53 -5.44 15.58
N VAL A 207 -1.74 -6.51 15.48
CA VAL A 207 -1.75 -7.60 16.47
C VAL A 207 -1.28 -7.11 17.82
N LEU A 208 -0.22 -6.28 17.86
CA LEU A 208 0.30 -5.67 19.07
C LEU A 208 -0.76 -4.83 19.79
N GLU A 209 -1.47 -3.96 19.05
CA GLU A 209 -2.54 -3.13 19.60
C GLU A 209 -3.67 -3.94 20.20
N ALA A 210 -4.15 -4.93 19.46
CA ALA A 210 -5.24 -5.78 19.91
C ALA A 210 -4.87 -6.61 21.14
N ARG A 211 -3.62 -7.10 21.23
CA ARG A 211 -3.11 -7.78 22.44
C ARG A 211 -3.06 -6.84 23.64
N LEU A 212 -2.61 -5.59 23.46
CA LEU A 212 -2.64 -4.60 24.54
C LEU A 212 -4.06 -4.26 24.98
N ASP A 213 -5.02 -4.16 24.06
CA ASP A 213 -6.43 -3.92 24.39
C ASP A 213 -7.03 -5.05 25.23
N ARG A 214 -6.51 -6.28 25.08
CA ARG A 214 -6.85 -7.44 25.92
C ARG A 214 -6.00 -7.57 27.19
N GLY A 215 -5.08 -6.64 27.44
CA GLY A 215 -4.15 -6.69 28.58
C GLY A 215 -2.99 -7.67 28.44
N ASP A 216 -2.79 -8.28 27.26
CA ASP A 216 -1.69 -9.21 26.98
C ASP A 216 -0.40 -8.46 26.59
N VAL A 217 0.24 -7.86 27.60
CA VAL A 217 1.48 -7.09 27.42
C VAL A 217 2.63 -7.98 26.92
N GLN A 218 2.72 -9.22 27.41
CA GLN A 218 3.80 -10.14 27.01
C GLN A 218 3.64 -10.59 25.56
N GLY A 219 2.41 -10.94 25.13
CA GLY A 219 2.15 -11.26 23.74
C GLY A 219 2.33 -10.06 22.83
N ALA A 220 1.96 -8.86 23.26
CA ALA A 220 2.24 -7.63 22.51
C ALA A 220 3.75 -7.37 22.37
N ALA A 221 4.53 -7.59 23.42
CA ALA A 221 6.00 -7.46 23.39
C ALA A 221 6.66 -8.40 22.38
N LYS A 222 6.12 -9.60 22.16
CA LYS A 222 6.62 -10.54 21.12
C LYS A 222 6.46 -10.00 19.69
N MET A 223 5.61 -9.02 19.47
CA MET A 223 5.42 -8.38 18.16
C MET A 223 6.41 -7.23 17.91
N VAL A 224 7.10 -6.71 18.94
CA VAL A 224 8.06 -5.61 18.80
C VAL A 224 9.17 -5.95 17.78
N PRO A 225 9.80 -7.13 17.80
CA PRO A 225 10.80 -7.52 16.80
C PRO A 225 10.26 -7.70 15.37
N LYS A 226 8.94 -7.74 15.19
CA LYS A 226 8.29 -7.84 13.88
C LYS A 226 8.00 -6.48 13.25
N LEU A 227 8.16 -5.39 14.00
CA LEU A 227 8.17 -4.06 13.43
C LEU A 227 9.51 -3.83 12.74
N VAL A 228 9.44 -3.52 11.44
CA VAL A 228 10.61 -3.26 10.60
C VAL A 228 10.76 -1.77 10.33
N THR A 229 9.65 -1.04 10.21
CA THR A 229 9.68 0.39 9.89
C THR A 229 9.87 1.27 11.13
N PRO A 230 10.73 2.30 11.07
CA PRO A 230 10.90 3.29 12.15
C PRO A 230 9.59 4.00 12.55
N SER A 231 8.68 4.21 11.59
CA SER A 231 7.36 4.80 11.86
C SER A 231 6.51 3.96 12.83
N GLY A 232 6.63 2.63 12.77
CA GLY A 232 6.00 1.73 13.73
C GLY A 232 6.53 1.94 15.14
N PHE A 233 7.85 2.02 15.31
CA PHE A 233 8.46 2.28 16.62
C PHE A 233 8.17 3.68 17.14
N ALA A 234 8.17 4.69 16.27
CA ALA A 234 7.77 6.05 16.64
C ALA A 234 6.36 6.07 17.25
N ARG A 235 5.42 5.31 16.68
CA ARG A 235 4.07 5.15 17.25
C ARG A 235 4.12 4.53 18.65
N LEU A 236 4.95 3.51 18.87
CA LEU A 236 5.12 2.89 20.19
C LEU A 236 5.74 3.84 21.23
N LEU A 237 6.71 4.66 20.83
CA LEU A 237 7.37 5.59 21.76
C LEU A 237 6.50 6.78 22.13
N THR A 238 5.64 7.22 21.21
CA THR A 238 4.91 8.49 21.33
C THR A 238 3.51 8.35 21.90
N ARG A 239 2.84 7.19 21.84
CA ARG A 239 1.50 7.03 22.40
C ARG A 239 1.52 6.33 23.76
N LYS A 240 0.82 6.89 24.74
CA LYS A 240 0.79 6.39 26.12
C LYS A 240 0.22 4.97 26.25
N LYS A 241 -0.66 4.56 25.33
CA LYS A 241 -1.19 3.19 25.24
C LYS A 241 -0.08 2.13 25.16
N PHE A 242 1.07 2.47 24.56
CA PHE A 242 2.22 1.58 24.41
C PHE A 242 3.27 1.72 25.51
N LEU A 243 3.02 2.53 26.55
CA LEU A 243 3.92 2.68 27.67
C LEU A 243 4.38 1.33 28.28
N PRO A 244 3.51 0.30 28.40
CA PRO A 244 3.94 -1.01 28.91
C PRO A 244 5.02 -1.71 28.06
N LEU A 245 5.19 -1.32 26.79
CA LEU A 245 6.17 -1.90 25.87
C LEU A 245 7.46 -1.08 25.76
N ARG A 246 7.57 0.06 26.46
CA ARG A 246 8.67 1.02 26.25
C ARG A 246 10.05 0.39 26.43
N GLU A 247 10.27 -0.36 27.50
CA GLU A 247 11.57 -1.01 27.76
C GLU A 247 11.91 -2.01 26.66
N HIS A 248 10.93 -2.80 26.20
CA HIS A 248 11.13 -3.72 25.06
C HIS A 248 11.51 -2.97 23.77
N VAL A 249 10.92 -1.81 23.52
CA VAL A 249 11.27 -0.96 22.37
C VAL A 249 12.68 -0.40 22.52
N PHE A 250 13.08 0.07 23.71
CA PHE A 250 14.44 0.57 23.94
C PHE A 250 15.49 -0.53 23.81
N ASP A 251 15.19 -1.74 24.31
CA ASP A 251 16.08 -2.89 24.16
C ASP A 251 16.27 -3.26 22.69
N TRP A 252 15.18 -3.30 21.92
CA TRP A 252 15.19 -3.70 20.51
C TRP A 252 15.70 -2.61 19.56
N ALA A 253 15.07 -1.44 19.56
CA ALA A 253 15.30 -0.38 18.60
C ALA A 253 16.22 0.74 19.11
N GLY A 254 16.38 0.89 20.44
CA GLY A 254 17.03 2.04 21.06
C GLY A 254 16.08 3.23 21.25
N PRO A 255 16.36 4.12 22.21
CA PRO A 255 15.50 5.27 22.52
C PRO A 255 15.39 6.32 21.39
N ARG A 256 16.37 6.36 20.47
CA ARG A 256 16.36 7.21 19.28
C ARG A 256 16.16 6.40 17.99
N LEU A 257 15.77 5.13 18.13
CA LEU A 257 15.66 4.15 17.05
C LEU A 257 17.01 3.83 16.37
N GLU A 258 18.13 4.12 17.04
CA GLU A 258 19.48 4.01 16.48
C GLU A 258 19.92 2.58 16.16
N LYS A 259 19.24 1.57 16.70
CA LYS A 259 19.46 0.15 16.34
C LYS A 259 18.59 -0.27 15.16
N GLN A 260 17.41 0.33 15.01
CA GLN A 260 16.45 -0.06 13.98
C GLN A 260 16.72 0.61 12.63
N TRP A 261 17.13 1.88 12.62
CA TRP A 261 17.39 2.61 11.39
C TRP A 261 18.42 1.93 10.48
N PRO A 262 19.58 1.46 10.98
CA PRO A 262 20.53 0.72 10.16
C PRO A 262 19.92 -0.53 9.51
N ILE A 263 19.16 -1.32 10.28
CA ILE A 263 18.51 -2.54 9.79
C ILE A 263 17.52 -2.20 8.65
N TYR A 264 16.72 -1.16 8.83
CA TYR A 264 15.71 -0.77 7.84
C TYR A 264 16.35 -0.23 6.55
N LEU A 265 17.36 0.63 6.66
CA LEU A 265 18.07 1.17 5.50
C LEU A 265 18.87 0.09 4.76
N ASP A 266 19.60 -0.76 5.49
CA ASP A 266 20.38 -1.85 4.90
C ASP A 266 19.48 -2.84 4.15
N GLN A 267 18.32 -3.19 4.73
CA GLN A 267 17.37 -4.09 4.07
C GLN A 267 16.80 -3.47 2.78
N ALA A 268 16.29 -2.24 2.86
CA ALA A 268 15.70 -1.58 1.69
C ALA A 268 16.74 -1.37 0.58
N ARG A 269 17.97 -1.01 0.94
CA ARG A 269 19.11 -0.91 0.03
C ARG A 269 19.42 -2.26 -0.61
N ALA A 270 19.58 -3.32 0.18
CA ALA A 270 19.95 -4.64 -0.32
C ALA A 270 18.88 -5.21 -1.26
N GLU A 271 17.60 -5.02 -0.95
CA GLU A 271 16.50 -5.42 -1.83
C GLU A 271 16.56 -4.69 -3.18
N TRP A 272 16.81 -3.38 -3.17
CA TRP A 272 17.00 -2.60 -4.40
C TRP A 272 18.25 -3.02 -5.18
N GLU A 273 19.40 -3.17 -4.52
CA GLU A 273 20.68 -3.53 -5.16
C GLU A 273 20.70 -4.95 -5.74
N VAL A 274 19.87 -5.86 -5.22
CA VAL A 274 19.75 -7.24 -5.72
C VAL A 274 18.73 -7.35 -6.86
N SER A 275 17.58 -6.67 -6.73
CA SER A 275 16.47 -6.86 -7.67
C SER A 275 16.47 -5.89 -8.83
N HIS A 276 16.95 -4.65 -8.60
CA HIS A 276 16.77 -3.49 -9.47
C HIS A 276 15.30 -3.28 -9.91
N ASP A 277 14.36 -3.81 -9.12
CA ASP A 277 12.94 -3.66 -9.36
C ASP A 277 12.46 -2.31 -8.82
N LEU A 278 11.59 -1.64 -9.58
CA LEU A 278 11.16 -0.29 -9.26
C LEU A 278 10.25 -0.21 -8.01
N ASP A 279 9.62 -1.31 -7.57
CA ASP A 279 8.91 -1.33 -6.30
C ASP A 279 9.90 -1.37 -5.11
N ALA A 280 10.97 -2.17 -5.21
CA ALA A 280 12.07 -2.14 -4.23
C ALA A 280 12.78 -0.77 -4.23
N GLY A 281 12.96 -0.18 -5.41
CA GLY A 281 13.51 1.17 -5.57
C GLY A 281 12.64 2.23 -4.89
N LEU A 282 11.32 2.14 -5.01
CA LEU A 282 10.39 3.05 -4.32
C LEU A 282 10.50 2.91 -2.80
N ASP A 283 10.55 1.69 -2.27
CA ASP A 283 10.68 1.44 -0.83
C ASP A 283 12.00 2.02 -0.29
N TYR A 284 13.12 1.85 -1.01
CA TYR A 284 14.40 2.44 -0.62
C TYR A 284 14.42 3.97 -0.74
N ALA A 285 13.84 4.54 -1.81
CA ALA A 285 13.69 5.99 -1.94
C ALA A 285 12.89 6.60 -0.77
N GLN A 286 11.82 5.93 -0.34
CA GLN A 286 11.03 6.35 0.82
C GLN A 286 11.80 6.20 2.13
N ALA A 287 12.60 5.14 2.29
CA ALA A 287 13.45 4.95 3.46
C ALA A 287 14.50 6.07 3.59
N LEU A 288 15.17 6.42 2.49
CA LEU A 288 16.12 7.54 2.44
C LEU A 288 15.44 8.88 2.78
N ALA A 289 14.27 9.13 2.18
CA ALA A 289 13.51 10.36 2.45
C ALA A 289 13.08 10.46 3.92
N ALA A 290 12.64 9.35 4.52
CA ALA A 290 12.24 9.29 5.92
C ALA A 290 13.43 9.44 6.89
N ALA A 291 14.63 9.04 6.47
CA ALA A 291 15.86 9.22 7.22
C ALA A 291 16.50 10.62 7.02
N GLY A 292 15.97 11.45 6.12
CA GLY A 292 16.54 12.76 5.79
C GLY A 292 17.78 12.70 4.87
N HIS A 293 18.01 11.59 4.17
CA HIS A 293 19.17 11.40 3.29
C HIS A 293 18.90 11.90 1.87
N ASP A 294 18.47 13.15 1.72
CA ASP A 294 18.07 13.72 0.43
C ASP A 294 19.20 13.71 -0.62
N ALA A 295 20.46 13.88 -0.20
CA ALA A 295 21.63 13.82 -1.09
C ALA A 295 21.83 12.41 -1.68
N THR A 296 21.76 11.38 -0.85
CA THR A 296 21.85 9.98 -1.29
C THR A 296 20.64 9.60 -2.15
N LEU A 297 19.43 10.00 -1.75
CA LEU A 297 18.20 9.82 -2.52
C LEU A 297 18.35 10.38 -3.95
N ALA A 298 18.80 11.63 -4.07
CA ALA A 298 19.01 12.27 -5.37
C ALA A 298 20.09 11.55 -6.18
N ALA A 299 21.24 11.23 -5.57
CA ALA A 299 22.34 10.55 -6.25
C ALA A 299 21.96 9.15 -6.76
N THR A 300 21.17 8.40 -6.01
CA THR A 300 20.76 7.03 -6.37
C THR A 300 19.68 7.01 -7.45
N PHE A 301 18.66 7.87 -7.36
CA PHE A 301 17.45 7.70 -8.17
C PHE A 301 17.26 8.73 -9.28
N LEU A 302 17.92 9.89 -9.24
CA LEU A 302 17.86 10.85 -10.35
C LEU A 302 18.38 10.26 -11.68
N PRO A 303 19.45 9.44 -11.72
CA PRO A 303 19.94 8.84 -12.97
C PRO A 303 18.89 8.01 -13.72
N LEU A 304 17.93 7.39 -13.01
CA LEU A 304 16.81 6.65 -13.63
C LEU A 304 15.95 7.53 -14.55
N PHE A 305 15.95 8.85 -14.34
CA PHE A 305 15.25 9.85 -15.15
C PHE A 305 16.16 10.58 -16.14
N GLN A 306 17.46 10.28 -16.15
CA GLN A 306 18.41 10.86 -17.10
C GLN A 306 18.67 9.91 -18.29
N ARG A 307 18.35 8.62 -18.13
CA ARG A 307 18.26 7.67 -19.24
C ARG A 307 16.99 7.87 -20.06
N GLU A 308 16.92 7.21 -21.20
CA GLU A 308 15.65 7.06 -21.92
C GLU A 308 14.68 6.21 -21.08
N ILE A 309 13.53 6.80 -20.75
CA ILE A 309 12.42 6.12 -20.06
C ILE A 309 11.25 5.94 -21.01
N SER A 310 10.47 4.89 -20.81
CA SER A 310 9.34 4.52 -21.67
C SER A 310 8.06 4.28 -20.86
N ALA A 311 6.93 4.10 -21.54
CA ALA A 311 5.67 3.76 -20.87
C ALA A 311 5.75 2.49 -20.01
N ALA A 312 6.67 1.57 -20.31
CA ALA A 312 6.89 0.35 -19.53
C ALA A 312 7.50 0.64 -18.14
N ASP A 313 8.19 1.76 -17.96
CA ASP A 313 8.81 2.19 -16.70
C ASP A 313 7.81 2.84 -15.72
N TYR A 314 6.50 2.56 -15.85
CA TYR A 314 5.41 3.32 -15.20
C TYR A 314 5.53 3.44 -13.67
N ARG A 315 6.27 2.54 -13.02
CA ARG A 315 6.53 2.63 -11.56
C ARG A 315 7.36 3.86 -11.18
N LEU A 316 8.14 4.42 -12.10
CA LEU A 316 8.86 5.69 -11.90
C LEU A 316 7.90 6.86 -11.60
N ILE A 317 6.61 6.78 -11.94
CA ILE A 317 5.58 7.75 -11.54
C ILE A 317 5.56 7.95 -10.02
N PHE A 318 5.83 6.90 -9.23
CA PHE A 318 5.79 6.95 -7.77
C PHE A 318 7.14 7.35 -7.15
N ILE A 319 8.26 7.09 -7.84
CA ILE A 319 9.60 7.49 -7.40
C ILE A 319 9.84 8.98 -7.65
N ALA A 320 9.38 9.49 -8.81
CA ALA A 320 9.59 10.88 -9.23
C ALA A 320 9.24 11.93 -8.16
N PRO A 321 8.05 11.88 -7.51
CA PRO A 321 7.70 12.84 -6.46
C PRO A 321 8.64 12.83 -5.25
N VAL A 322 9.14 11.66 -4.87
CA VAL A 322 10.05 11.50 -3.71
C VAL A 322 11.39 12.14 -4.04
N VAL A 323 11.97 11.80 -5.19
CA VAL A 323 13.25 12.36 -5.66
C VAL A 323 13.17 13.87 -5.88
N ALA A 324 12.11 14.35 -6.53
CA ALA A 324 11.90 15.78 -6.77
C ALA A 324 11.78 16.58 -5.46
N THR A 325 11.13 16.01 -4.44
CA THR A 325 11.05 16.63 -3.11
C THR A 325 12.43 16.68 -2.44
N GLY A 326 13.22 15.60 -2.51
CA GLY A 326 14.59 15.58 -2.01
C GLY A 326 15.50 16.61 -2.71
N LEU A 327 15.40 16.72 -4.05
CA LEU A 327 16.11 17.74 -4.81
C LEU A 327 15.74 19.16 -4.37
N ALA A 328 14.45 19.43 -4.14
CA ALA A 328 14.00 20.73 -3.66
C ALA A 328 14.49 21.05 -2.24
N ARG A 329 14.60 20.06 -1.34
CA ARG A 329 15.23 20.23 -0.01
C ARG A 329 16.71 20.59 -0.12
N LEU A 330 17.40 20.06 -1.13
CA LEU A 330 18.77 20.45 -1.46
C LEU A 330 18.89 21.80 -2.20
N GLY A 331 17.78 22.52 -2.40
CA GLY A 331 17.74 23.78 -3.17
C GLY A 331 17.87 23.60 -4.68
N ARG A 332 17.91 22.36 -5.19
CA ARG A 332 18.05 22.00 -6.62
C ARG A 332 16.69 22.01 -7.32
N TRP A 333 16.00 23.15 -7.26
CA TRP A 333 14.63 23.31 -7.76
C TRP A 333 14.49 23.04 -9.25
N ASP A 334 15.42 23.54 -10.06
CA ASP A 334 15.33 23.41 -11.52
C ASP A 334 15.42 21.94 -11.94
N GLU A 335 16.31 21.16 -11.33
CA GLU A 335 16.41 19.72 -11.56
C GLU A 335 15.15 18.96 -11.10
N ALA A 336 14.53 19.39 -9.99
CA ALA A 336 13.27 18.79 -9.54
C ALA A 336 12.13 19.01 -10.55
N PHE A 337 12.06 20.20 -11.17
CA PHE A 337 11.07 20.49 -12.21
C PHE A 337 11.41 19.80 -13.53
N ASP A 338 12.68 19.78 -13.95
CA ASP A 338 13.14 19.07 -15.15
C ASP A 338 12.81 17.57 -15.09
N LEU A 339 12.96 16.95 -13.91
CA LEU A 339 12.53 15.58 -13.67
C LEU A 339 11.03 15.40 -13.96
N PHE A 340 10.18 16.28 -13.42
CA PHE A 340 8.75 16.21 -13.68
C PHE A 340 8.42 16.45 -15.16
N GLU A 341 9.04 17.45 -15.81
CA GLU A 341 8.83 17.72 -17.23
C GLU A 341 9.23 16.51 -18.08
N HIS A 342 10.31 15.82 -17.73
CA HIS A 342 10.73 14.59 -18.42
C HIS A 342 9.71 13.46 -18.22
N ALA A 343 9.31 13.18 -16.97
CA ALA A 343 8.33 12.15 -16.66
C ALA A 343 6.97 12.43 -17.33
N LEU A 344 6.52 13.69 -17.36
CA LEU A 344 5.26 14.09 -18.00
C LEU A 344 5.28 14.03 -19.54
N ARG A 345 6.45 13.98 -20.18
CA ARG A 345 6.54 13.68 -21.63
C ARG A 345 6.25 12.21 -21.93
N VAL A 346 6.54 11.32 -20.99
CA VAL A 346 6.35 9.86 -21.14
C VAL A 346 5.00 9.41 -20.58
N TRP A 347 4.56 10.02 -19.48
CA TRP A 347 3.22 9.84 -18.91
C TRP A 347 2.48 11.20 -18.83
N PRO A 348 1.97 11.70 -19.96
CA PRO A 348 1.14 12.89 -20.02
C PRO A 348 -0.01 12.89 -19.02
N ALA A 349 -0.28 14.09 -18.48
CA ALA A 349 -1.43 14.34 -17.64
C ALA A 349 -2.73 13.87 -18.34
N GLY A 350 -3.58 13.16 -17.59
CA GLY A 350 -4.86 12.65 -18.07
C GLY A 350 -4.82 11.40 -18.96
N GLU A 351 -3.65 10.91 -19.38
CA GLU A 351 -3.54 9.67 -20.19
C GLU A 351 -3.91 8.41 -19.38
N SER A 352 -3.65 8.44 -18.08
CA SER A 352 -4.11 7.43 -17.13
C SER A 352 -4.43 8.07 -15.78
N ALA A 353 -5.24 7.40 -14.96
CA ALA A 353 -5.50 7.83 -13.59
C ALA A 353 -4.21 7.97 -12.75
N LEU A 354 -3.17 7.17 -13.05
CA LEU A 354 -1.88 7.21 -12.36
C LEU A 354 -1.04 8.43 -12.76
N ALA A 355 -1.06 8.85 -14.04
CA ALA A 355 -0.27 9.98 -14.53
C ALA A 355 -0.63 11.31 -13.85
N ILE A 356 -1.87 11.43 -13.35
CA ILE A 356 -2.33 12.56 -12.53
C ILE A 356 -1.45 12.77 -11.29
N ASN A 357 -0.85 11.70 -10.76
CA ASN A 357 0.06 11.77 -9.61
C ASN A 357 1.27 12.69 -9.87
N LEU A 358 1.85 12.63 -11.07
CA LEU A 358 2.97 13.49 -11.46
C LEU A 358 2.56 14.97 -11.49
N THR A 359 1.45 15.28 -12.15
CA THR A 359 0.97 16.67 -12.28
C THR A 359 0.58 17.24 -10.91
N GLY A 360 -0.10 16.45 -10.09
CA GLY A 360 -0.48 16.83 -8.74
C GLY A 360 0.71 17.12 -7.82
N ASN A 361 1.72 16.27 -7.84
CA ASN A 361 2.94 16.48 -7.03
C ASN A 361 3.79 17.65 -7.55
N ARG A 362 3.90 17.83 -8.87
CA ARG A 362 4.53 19.01 -9.46
C ARG A 362 3.81 20.30 -9.02
N ALA A 363 2.48 20.32 -9.05
CA ALA A 363 1.67 21.46 -8.60
C ALA A 363 1.87 21.77 -7.10
N LYS A 364 1.97 20.73 -6.27
CA LYS A 364 2.35 20.88 -4.85
C LYS A 364 3.74 21.50 -4.70
N LEU A 365 4.70 21.10 -5.54
CA LEU A 365 6.06 21.64 -5.49
C LEU A 365 6.10 23.12 -5.92
N LEU A 366 5.33 23.51 -6.95
CA LEU A 366 5.12 24.91 -7.34
C LEU A 366 4.57 25.75 -6.18
N ALA A 367 3.51 25.26 -5.53
CA ALA A 367 2.93 25.94 -4.37
C ALA A 367 3.95 26.08 -3.24
N SER A 368 4.76 25.05 -3.02
CA SER A 368 5.81 25.06 -1.99
C SER A 368 6.95 26.02 -2.32
N ARG A 369 7.27 26.25 -3.60
CA ARG A 369 8.22 27.29 -4.06
C ARG A 369 7.63 28.71 -3.99
N GLY A 370 6.30 28.82 -3.85
CA GLY A 370 5.57 30.09 -3.80
C GLY A 370 5.01 30.55 -5.14
N GLU A 371 5.02 29.69 -6.16
CA GLU A 371 4.48 29.97 -7.50
C GLU A 371 2.97 29.64 -7.54
N PHE A 372 2.18 30.39 -6.79
CA PHE A 372 0.79 30.03 -6.50
C PHE A 372 -0.13 30.06 -7.73
N GLU A 373 0.01 31.01 -8.65
CA GLU A 373 -0.80 31.06 -9.88
C GLU A 373 -0.58 29.83 -10.77
N ALA A 374 0.69 29.45 -10.94
CA ALA A 374 1.06 28.25 -11.70
C ALA A 374 0.56 26.98 -10.99
N ALA A 375 0.67 26.93 -9.66
CA ALA A 375 0.17 25.82 -8.87
C ALA A 375 -1.36 25.66 -8.99
N VAL A 376 -2.13 26.75 -8.85
CA VAL A 376 -3.60 26.73 -9.00
C VAL A 376 -3.99 26.24 -10.38
N THR A 377 -3.34 26.76 -11.43
CA THR A 377 -3.60 26.33 -12.82
C THR A 377 -3.36 24.82 -12.99
N ALA A 378 -2.26 24.31 -12.43
CA ALA A 378 -1.96 22.89 -12.50
C ALA A 378 -2.93 22.03 -11.65
N PHE A 379 -3.35 22.50 -10.48
CA PHE A 379 -4.36 21.83 -9.67
C PHE A 379 -5.73 21.80 -10.35
N ASP A 380 -6.15 22.88 -11.01
CA ASP A 380 -7.40 22.91 -11.79
C ASP A 380 -7.40 21.83 -12.87
N LYS A 381 -6.29 21.71 -13.61
CA LYS A 381 -6.11 20.66 -14.62
C LYS A 381 -6.19 19.26 -14.02
N VAL A 382 -5.52 19.03 -12.88
CA VAL A 382 -5.57 17.74 -12.16
C VAL A 382 -7.00 17.37 -11.76
N LEU A 383 -7.78 18.33 -11.26
CA LEU A 383 -9.15 18.12 -10.83
C LEU A 383 -10.09 17.83 -12.02
N GLU A 384 -9.90 18.52 -13.14
CA GLU A 384 -10.62 18.25 -14.39
C GLU A 384 -10.36 16.83 -14.90
N GLU A 385 -9.09 16.42 -14.93
CA GLU A 385 -8.70 15.06 -15.36
C GLU A 385 -9.25 14.01 -14.40
N ALA A 386 -9.12 14.24 -13.09
CA ALA A 386 -9.60 13.28 -12.10
C ALA A 386 -11.12 13.08 -12.17
N ALA A 387 -11.89 14.12 -12.48
CA ALA A 387 -13.33 14.00 -12.69
C ALA A 387 -13.67 13.04 -13.84
N ARG A 388 -12.81 12.95 -14.87
CA ARG A 388 -13.00 12.01 -16.00
C ARG A 388 -12.74 10.55 -15.62
N TRP A 389 -11.76 10.32 -14.74
CA TRP A 389 -11.39 8.97 -14.28
C TRP A 389 -12.23 8.48 -13.11
N GLY A 390 -12.96 9.38 -12.43
CA GLY A 390 -13.92 9.02 -11.40
C GLY A 390 -13.31 8.21 -10.25
N GLY A 391 -13.88 7.04 -9.98
CA GLY A 391 -13.50 6.18 -8.87
C GLY A 391 -12.09 5.56 -8.97
N GLU A 392 -11.43 5.65 -10.12
CA GLU A 392 -10.05 5.18 -10.29
C GLU A 392 -9.04 6.08 -9.57
N VAL A 393 -9.39 7.35 -9.32
CA VAL A 393 -8.50 8.28 -8.64
C VAL A 393 -8.68 8.16 -7.14
N ASN A 394 -7.57 7.97 -6.43
CA ASN A 394 -7.58 7.89 -4.98
C ASN A 394 -8.18 9.17 -4.35
N GLY A 395 -9.29 9.02 -3.63
CA GLY A 395 -9.98 10.15 -3.01
C GLY A 395 -9.11 10.93 -2.01
N GLY A 396 -8.14 10.28 -1.35
CA GLY A 396 -7.17 10.94 -0.48
C GLY A 396 -6.22 11.85 -1.25
N ALA A 397 -5.74 11.40 -2.41
CA ALA A 397 -4.95 12.23 -3.31
C ALA A 397 -5.76 13.47 -3.76
N LEU A 398 -7.02 13.30 -4.16
CA LEU A 398 -7.86 14.43 -4.55
C LEU A 398 -8.08 15.44 -3.42
N ARG A 399 -8.24 14.98 -2.19
CA ARG A 399 -8.32 15.87 -1.02
C ARG A 399 -7.02 16.64 -0.80
N ALA A 400 -5.86 16.00 -0.98
CA ALA A 400 -4.58 16.70 -0.91
C ALA A 400 -4.47 17.78 -1.99
N ILE A 401 -4.93 17.50 -3.22
CA ILE A 401 -4.99 18.50 -4.30
C ILE A 401 -5.88 19.69 -3.92
N HIS A 402 -7.10 19.44 -3.44
CA HIS A 402 -7.98 20.49 -2.94
C HIS A 402 -7.35 21.29 -1.80
N LEU A 403 -6.66 20.65 -0.86
CA LEU A 403 -5.95 21.31 0.23
C LEU A 403 -4.89 22.28 -0.27
N TYR A 404 -3.99 21.82 -1.16
CA TYR A 404 -2.91 22.67 -1.65
C TYR A 404 -3.42 23.78 -2.58
N ARG A 405 -4.45 23.49 -3.38
CA ARG A 405 -5.14 24.50 -4.19
C ARG A 405 -5.77 25.58 -3.31
N ALA A 406 -6.47 25.19 -2.25
CA ALA A 406 -7.09 26.12 -1.31
C ALA A 406 -6.06 27.03 -0.66
N CYS A 407 -4.95 26.45 -0.19
CA CYS A 407 -3.85 27.21 0.36
C CYS A 407 -3.22 28.17 -0.67
N ALA A 408 -3.02 27.73 -1.92
CA ALA A 408 -2.49 28.60 -2.97
C ALA A 408 -3.45 29.78 -3.28
N LEU A 409 -4.76 29.54 -3.33
CA LEU A 409 -5.77 30.60 -3.51
C LEU A 409 -5.82 31.57 -2.33
N GLU A 410 -5.67 31.06 -1.09
CA GLU A 410 -5.52 31.88 0.12
C GLU A 410 -4.30 32.80 0.01
N GLN A 411 -3.14 32.28 -0.43
CA GLN A 411 -1.94 33.10 -0.61
C GLN A 411 -2.09 34.16 -1.72
N LEU A 412 -2.99 33.93 -2.68
CA LEU A 412 -3.36 34.90 -3.71
C LEU A 412 -4.46 35.88 -3.28
N GLY A 413 -5.01 35.75 -2.07
CA GLY A 413 -6.13 36.56 -1.58
C GLY A 413 -7.46 36.29 -2.29
N ARG A 414 -7.63 35.13 -2.94
CA ARG A 414 -8.80 34.75 -3.74
C ARG A 414 -9.76 33.83 -2.97
N THR A 415 -10.07 34.20 -1.73
CA THR A 415 -10.74 33.31 -0.75
C THR A 415 -12.23 33.08 -1.03
N ASP A 416 -12.86 33.96 -1.78
CA ASP A 416 -14.25 33.86 -2.25
C ASP A 416 -14.42 32.81 -3.36
N THR A 417 -13.36 32.50 -4.11
CA THR A 417 -13.41 31.57 -5.25
C THR A 417 -13.29 30.09 -4.88
N ASP A 418 -13.07 29.74 -3.61
CA ASP A 418 -12.66 28.39 -3.20
C ASP A 418 -13.60 27.66 -2.23
N MET A 419 -14.89 28.01 -2.22
CA MET A 419 -15.85 27.34 -1.34
C MET A 419 -15.87 25.81 -1.48
N ILE A 420 -15.62 25.28 -2.69
CA ILE A 420 -15.64 23.84 -2.96
C ILE A 420 -14.43 23.14 -2.33
N SER A 421 -13.20 23.59 -2.58
CA SER A 421 -12.02 22.90 -2.02
C SER A 421 -12.00 23.02 -0.50
N MET A 422 -12.37 24.19 0.03
CA MET A 422 -12.56 24.40 1.47
C MET A 422 -13.59 23.44 2.05
N ALA A 423 -14.75 23.28 1.40
CA ALA A 423 -15.79 22.35 1.86
C ALA A 423 -15.32 20.88 1.83
N ILE A 424 -14.62 20.46 0.77
CA ILE A 424 -14.08 19.11 0.64
C ILE A 424 -13.08 18.80 1.75
N VAL A 425 -12.17 19.72 2.06
CA VAL A 425 -11.21 19.54 3.15
C VAL A 425 -11.93 19.56 4.51
N ALA A 426 -12.87 20.48 4.71
CA ALA A 426 -13.62 20.62 5.96
C ALA A 426 -14.52 19.41 6.27
N GLN A 427 -15.06 18.73 5.25
CA GLN A 427 -15.95 17.58 5.41
C GLN A 427 -15.26 16.44 6.19
N ARG A 428 -13.94 16.28 6.08
CA ARG A 428 -13.17 15.24 6.78
C ARG A 428 -12.42 15.74 8.02
N ARG A 429 -12.70 16.95 8.51
CA ARG A 429 -12.01 17.51 9.71
C ARG A 429 -12.01 16.59 10.94
N ALA A 430 -13.05 15.76 11.08
CA ALA A 430 -13.20 14.85 12.22
C ALA A 430 -12.30 13.60 12.14
N ILE A 431 -11.78 13.27 10.96
CA ILE A 431 -11.00 12.06 10.67
C ILE A 431 -9.64 12.34 10.03
N GLU A 432 -9.43 13.53 9.46
CA GLU A 432 -8.15 14.00 8.87
C GLU A 432 -7.82 15.42 9.37
N PRO A 433 -7.56 15.62 10.68
CA PRO A 433 -7.40 16.96 11.24
C PRO A 433 -6.17 17.70 10.73
N ILE A 434 -5.11 16.98 10.33
CA ILE A 434 -3.84 17.58 9.87
C ILE A 434 -4.06 18.44 8.62
N SER A 435 -4.82 17.93 7.64
CA SER A 435 -5.13 18.65 6.40
C SER A 435 -5.86 19.97 6.70
N PHE A 436 -6.84 19.93 7.60
CA PHE A 436 -7.58 21.12 7.97
C PHE A 436 -6.73 22.13 8.75
N VAL A 437 -5.86 21.65 9.66
CA VAL A 437 -4.90 22.51 10.35
C VAL A 437 -3.91 23.14 9.40
N TYR A 438 -3.40 22.40 8.40
CA TYR A 438 -2.49 22.96 7.40
C TYR A 438 -3.13 24.18 6.70
N LEU A 439 -4.40 24.08 6.33
CA LEU A 439 -5.16 25.17 5.70
C LEU A 439 -5.34 26.37 6.63
N GLN A 440 -5.67 26.13 7.90
CA GLN A 440 -5.77 27.19 8.91
C GLN A 440 -4.43 27.90 9.11
N LEU A 441 -3.33 27.14 9.16
CA LEU A 441 -1.99 27.71 9.21
C LEU A 441 -1.66 28.48 7.93
N CYS A 442 -2.11 28.04 6.75
CA CYS A 442 -1.94 28.79 5.50
C CYS A 442 -2.62 30.16 5.57
N ALA A 443 -3.84 30.22 6.12
CA ALA A 443 -4.60 31.44 6.43
C ALA A 443 -4.08 32.21 7.67
N ASN A 444 -2.95 31.79 8.26
CA ASN A 444 -2.36 32.38 9.48
C ASN A 444 -3.28 32.34 10.72
N ASP A 445 -4.23 31.41 10.77
CA ASP A 445 -5.17 31.21 11.88
C ASP A 445 -4.64 30.15 12.87
N LEU A 446 -3.69 30.57 13.71
CA LEU A 446 -3.08 29.71 14.73
C LEU A 446 -4.05 29.29 15.84
N GLU A 447 -5.06 30.09 16.14
CA GLU A 447 -6.04 29.76 17.19
C GLU A 447 -6.93 28.61 16.72
N SER A 448 -7.53 28.71 15.53
CA SER A 448 -8.38 27.64 15.01
C SER A 448 -7.59 26.36 14.71
N ALA A 449 -6.33 26.48 14.27
CA ALA A 449 -5.40 25.36 14.14
C ALA A 449 -5.24 24.59 15.46
N ARG A 450 -4.97 25.32 16.55
CA ARG A 450 -4.85 24.75 17.90
C ARG A 450 -6.16 24.12 18.36
N GLU A 451 -7.29 24.80 18.23
CA GLU A 451 -8.58 24.27 18.68
C GLU A 451 -9.00 23.02 17.89
N THR A 452 -8.67 22.95 16.60
CA THR A 452 -8.87 21.74 15.79
C THR A 452 -8.08 20.55 16.36
N PHE A 453 -6.80 20.74 16.67
CA PHE A 453 -5.98 19.69 17.28
C PHE A 453 -6.41 19.32 18.70
N LEU A 454 -6.78 20.29 19.54
CA LEU A 454 -7.31 20.02 20.88
C LEU A 454 -8.59 19.17 20.82
N ASN A 455 -9.45 19.40 19.82
CA ASN A 455 -10.64 18.58 19.60
C ASN A 455 -10.31 17.20 19.03
N ALA A 456 -9.36 17.11 18.09
CA ALA A 456 -8.92 15.84 17.53
C ALA A 456 -8.28 14.92 18.59
N LEU A 457 -7.51 15.46 19.55
CA LEU A 457 -6.91 14.66 20.64
C LEU A 457 -7.94 13.91 21.50
N LYS A 458 -9.18 14.41 21.58
CA LYS A 458 -10.27 13.76 22.32
C LYS A 458 -10.76 12.49 21.61
N ASN A 459 -10.60 12.39 20.29
CA ASN A 459 -11.00 11.22 19.50
C ASN A 459 -9.83 10.25 19.31
N GLU A 460 -10.00 9.00 19.73
CA GLU A 460 -8.94 7.97 19.61
C GLU A 460 -8.48 7.74 18.16
N ALA A 461 -9.39 7.83 17.18
CA ALA A 461 -9.09 7.60 15.78
C ALA A 461 -8.11 8.63 15.19
N THR A 462 -8.10 9.86 15.70
CA THR A 462 -7.27 10.96 15.15
C THR A 462 -6.20 11.47 16.11
N ARG A 463 -6.29 11.12 17.39
CA ARG A 463 -5.32 11.46 18.42
C ARG A 463 -3.89 11.06 18.04
N GLY A 464 -3.74 9.90 17.42
CA GLY A 464 -2.45 9.40 16.96
C GLY A 464 -1.76 10.32 15.95
N ASP A 465 -2.54 10.92 15.05
CA ASP A 465 -2.06 11.82 14.01
C ASP A 465 -1.58 13.15 14.61
N VAL A 466 -2.34 13.68 15.57
CA VAL A 466 -1.95 14.90 16.30
C VAL A 466 -0.66 14.67 17.10
N ILE A 467 -0.57 13.55 17.83
CA ILE A 467 0.65 13.20 18.57
C ILE A 467 1.85 13.11 17.61
N GLY A 468 1.69 12.49 16.44
CA GLY A 468 2.74 12.38 15.43
C GLY A 468 3.21 13.73 14.92
N VAL A 469 2.28 14.64 14.57
CA VAL A 469 2.63 15.99 14.09
C VAL A 469 3.29 16.84 15.17
N MET A 470 3.02 16.57 16.44
CA MET A 470 3.58 17.29 17.58
C MET A 470 4.99 16.81 17.97
N GLN A 471 5.52 15.79 17.30
CA GLN A 471 6.91 15.38 17.50
C GLN A 471 7.89 16.42 16.95
N PRO A 472 9.13 16.48 17.48
CA PRO A 472 10.20 17.23 16.85
C PRO A 472 10.39 16.76 15.40
N ALA A 473 10.69 17.70 14.51
CA ALA A 473 11.07 17.43 13.13
C ALA A 473 12.43 18.08 12.89
N ASP A 474 13.35 17.37 12.27
CA ASP A 474 14.64 17.89 11.79
C ASP A 474 14.57 18.45 10.37
N GLU A 475 13.47 18.21 9.66
CA GLU A 475 13.30 18.68 8.29
C GLU A 475 13.45 20.20 8.20
N GLU A 476 14.51 20.64 7.54
CA GLU A 476 14.64 22.03 7.12
C GLU A 476 13.49 22.35 6.14
N PRO A 477 12.83 23.51 6.28
CA PRO A 477 11.86 23.92 5.28
C PRO A 477 12.53 24.02 3.92
N LEU A 478 11.81 23.64 2.87
CA LEU A 478 12.23 23.89 1.49
C LEU A 478 12.69 25.35 1.31
N ASP A 479 13.68 25.60 0.46
CA ASP A 479 14.25 26.93 0.27
C ASP A 479 13.29 27.86 -0.51
N SER A 480 12.25 28.31 0.18
CA SER A 480 11.30 29.31 -0.28
C SER A 480 10.76 30.14 0.90
N ALA A 481 10.32 31.36 0.61
CA ALA A 481 9.74 32.23 1.63
C ALA A 481 8.45 31.65 2.24
N PHE A 482 7.62 31.02 1.39
CA PHE A 482 6.39 30.37 1.83
C PHE A 482 6.67 29.19 2.76
N SER A 483 7.59 28.30 2.39
CA SER A 483 7.93 27.12 3.19
C SER A 483 8.54 27.49 4.54
N ARG A 484 9.42 28.51 4.58
CA ARG A 484 9.93 29.07 5.85
C ARG A 484 8.82 29.64 6.73
N THR A 485 7.87 30.37 6.13
CA THR A 485 6.72 30.92 6.85
C THR A 485 5.83 29.82 7.42
N MET A 486 5.51 28.80 6.62
CA MET A 486 4.72 27.65 7.08
C MET A 486 5.44 26.88 8.19
N ALA A 487 6.75 26.65 8.08
CA ALA A 487 7.52 25.99 9.12
C ALA A 487 7.55 26.79 10.44
N GLU A 488 7.65 28.12 10.39
CA GLU A 488 7.51 28.97 11.58
C GLU A 488 6.12 28.82 12.22
N ARG A 489 5.05 28.83 11.41
CA ARG A 489 3.68 28.64 11.91
C ARG A 489 3.50 27.27 12.57
N TRP A 490 4.03 26.21 11.96
CA TRP A 490 4.07 24.88 12.57
C TRP A 490 4.88 24.85 13.87
N ARG A 491 6.06 25.48 13.91
CA ARG A 491 6.88 25.58 15.14
C ARG A 491 6.14 26.32 16.25
N ARG A 492 5.43 27.40 15.94
CA ARG A 492 4.58 28.14 16.90
C ARG A 492 3.45 27.26 17.43
N LEU A 493 2.77 26.52 16.57
CA LEU A 493 1.71 25.59 16.97
C LEU A 493 2.26 24.47 17.87
N ARG A 494 3.38 23.85 17.49
CA ARG A 494 4.06 22.81 18.27
C ARG A 494 4.56 23.29 19.64
N SER A 495 4.87 24.58 19.74
CA SER A 495 5.33 25.22 20.98
C SER A 495 4.20 25.73 21.87
N ASP A 496 2.93 25.59 21.47
CA ASP A 496 1.79 26.03 22.26
C ASP A 496 1.65 25.20 23.55
N LYS A 497 1.65 25.87 24.70
CA LYS A 497 1.64 25.20 26.02
C LYS A 497 0.36 24.43 26.28
N ARG A 498 -0.81 24.89 25.80
CA ARG A 498 -2.09 24.20 25.99
C ARG A 498 -2.09 22.92 25.17
N LEU A 499 -1.63 22.99 23.93
CA LEU A 499 -1.56 21.84 23.04
C LEU A 499 -0.53 20.82 23.53
N ILE A 500 0.66 21.24 23.95
CA ILE A 500 1.67 20.35 24.57
C ILE A 500 1.10 19.64 25.81
N ALA A 501 0.41 20.38 26.69
CA ALA A 501 -0.22 19.79 27.86
C ALA A 501 -1.25 18.71 27.47
N ALA A 502 -2.13 19.03 26.51
CA ALA A 502 -3.13 18.09 26.00
C ALA A 502 -2.50 16.84 25.34
N VAL A 503 -1.44 17.00 24.54
CA VAL A 503 -0.71 15.87 23.94
C VAL A 503 -0.14 14.95 25.03
N ARG A 504 0.41 15.51 26.12
CA ARG A 504 1.00 14.75 27.23
C ARG A 504 -0.01 13.95 28.05
N GLU A 505 -1.31 14.25 27.95
CA GLU A 505 -2.36 13.41 28.55
C GLU A 505 -2.41 12.03 27.89
N TYR A 506 -2.16 11.99 26.57
CA TYR A 506 -2.36 10.83 25.70
C TYR A 506 -1.07 10.22 25.14
N GLY A 507 0.05 10.95 25.22
CA GLY A 507 1.29 10.59 24.55
C GLY A 507 2.53 11.21 25.19
N THR A 508 3.65 11.05 24.49
CA THR A 508 4.95 11.61 24.82
C THR A 508 5.45 12.38 23.61
N ILE A 509 6.01 13.56 23.85
CA ILE A 509 6.78 14.31 22.85
C ILE A 509 8.23 13.91 23.05
N LEU A 510 8.87 13.35 22.02
CA LEU A 510 10.26 12.93 22.06
C LEU A 510 11.18 14.13 22.26
N SER A 511 12.37 13.89 22.80
CA SER A 511 13.42 14.93 22.92
C SER A 511 14.05 15.27 21.57
N GLU A 512 14.03 14.32 20.64
CA GLU A 512 14.65 14.41 19.33
C GLU A 512 13.68 13.90 18.23
N PRO A 513 13.90 14.29 16.97
CA PRO A 513 13.16 13.76 15.83
C PRO A 513 13.30 12.24 15.70
N VAL A 514 12.30 11.61 15.06
CA VAL A 514 12.23 10.14 14.90
C VAL A 514 13.41 9.56 14.12
N ASN A 515 13.96 10.34 13.20
CA ASN A 515 15.12 10.02 12.37
C ASN A 515 16.46 10.43 12.99
N ALA A 516 16.51 10.97 14.23
CA ALA A 516 17.76 11.35 14.87
C ALA A 516 18.72 10.18 15.16
N GLY A 517 18.22 8.93 15.13
CA GLY A 517 19.03 7.72 15.20
C GLY A 517 19.42 7.15 13.83
N ALA A 518 19.04 7.76 12.72
CA ALA A 518 19.45 7.30 11.40
C ALA A 518 20.96 7.51 11.22
N PRO A 519 21.71 6.48 10.78
CA PRO A 519 23.13 6.62 10.48
C PRO A 519 23.33 7.49 9.24
N ASP A 520 24.52 8.05 9.06
CA ASP A 520 24.87 8.67 7.77
C ASP A 520 24.87 7.60 6.66
N GLU A 521 24.24 7.93 5.54
CA GLU A 521 24.10 7.01 4.43
C GLU A 521 25.17 7.25 3.36
N ARG A 522 25.79 6.16 2.88
CA ARG A 522 26.82 6.25 1.84
C ARG A 522 26.23 6.74 0.53
N ILE A 523 26.75 7.87 0.03
CA ILE A 523 26.51 8.32 -1.34
C ILE A 523 27.24 7.35 -2.28
N PRO A 524 26.54 6.69 -3.23
CA PRO A 524 27.19 5.83 -4.21
C PRO A 524 28.30 6.59 -4.95
N ALA A 525 29.45 5.96 -5.16
CA ALA A 525 30.50 6.55 -5.98
C ALA A 525 29.97 6.76 -7.40
N ALA A 526 30.22 7.93 -7.99
CA ALA A 526 29.74 8.29 -9.33
C ALA A 526 30.19 7.31 -10.43
N GLU A 527 31.24 6.53 -10.18
CA GLU A 527 31.86 5.59 -11.13
C GLU A 527 31.04 4.30 -11.38
N GLY A 528 29.93 4.07 -10.67
CA GLY A 528 29.05 2.90 -10.86
C GLY A 528 27.77 3.15 -11.67
N ALA A 529 27.52 4.39 -12.12
CA ALA A 529 26.26 4.76 -12.78
C ALA A 529 26.13 4.30 -14.24
N GLU A 530 27.20 3.78 -14.86
CA GLU A 530 27.18 3.31 -16.25
C GLU A 530 26.51 1.92 -16.43
N VAL A 531 26.06 1.26 -15.36
CA VAL A 531 25.52 -0.12 -15.42
C VAL A 531 23.99 -0.18 -15.37
N TYR A 532 23.28 0.96 -15.30
CA TYR A 532 21.82 1.01 -15.16
C TYR A 532 21.05 1.42 -16.42
#